data_AF-D4DMZ0-F1
#
_entry.id   AF-D4DMZ0-F1
#
_cell.length_a   1.000
_cell.length_b   1.000
_cell.length_c   1.000
_cell.angle_alpha   90.00
_cell.angle_beta   90.00
_cell.angle_gamma   90.00
#
_symmetry.space_group_name_H-M   'P 1'
#
loop_
_entity.id
_entity.type
_entity.pdbx_description
1 polymer ?
#
loop_
_entity_poly.entity_id
_entity_poly.type
_entity_poly.pdbx_seq_one_letter_code
_entity_poly.pdbx_strand_id
1 'polypeptide(L)' 'MPKLHMFYLGGNAGRSNIEVHDIQFAVCDNYQEASLR' A
#
# COMPACT_ATOMS: atom_id res chain seq x y z
N MET A 1 10.44 -17.05 1.85
CA MET A 1 9.13 -17.72 1.70
C MET A 1 8.11 -16.62 1.53
N PRO A 2 7.47 -16.55 0.35
CA PRO A 2 6.58 -15.45 0.02
C PRO A 2 5.34 -15.50 0.91
N LYS A 3 4.89 -14.34 1.35
CA LYS A 3 3.67 -14.15 2.15
C LYS A 3 2.74 -13.18 1.44
N LEU A 4 1.45 -13.38 1.62
CA LEU A 4 0.46 -12.36 1.28
C LEU A 4 0.49 -11.28 2.36
N HIS A 5 0.68 -10.03 1.94
CA HIS A 5 0.63 -8.85 2.79
C HIS A 5 -0.53 -7.96 2.37
N MET A 6 -1.11 -7.29 3.36
CA MET A 6 -2.15 -6.28 3.18
C MET A 6 -1.58 -4.94 3.63
N PHE A 7 -1.67 -3.93 2.78
CA PHE A 7 -1.18 -2.58 3.03
C PHE A 7 -2.37 -1.65 3.17
N TYR A 8 -2.37 -0.83 4.22
CA TYR A 8 -3.30 0.29 4.38
C TYR A 8 -2.53 1.57 4.08
N LEU A 9 -2.89 2.23 2.99
CA LEU A 9 -2.19 3.41 2.50
C LEU A 9 -3.11 4.62 2.58
N GLY A 10 -2.58 5.74 3.06
CA GLY A 10 -3.23 7.05 3.04
C GLY A 10 -2.48 7.99 2.11
N GLY A 11 -3.22 8.87 1.43
CA GLY A 11 -2.61 9.85 0.55
C GLY A 11 -3.62 10.87 0.01
N ASN A 12 -3.11 11.83 -0.76
CA ASN A 12 -3.98 12.76 -1.49
C ASN A 12 -4.19 12.26 -2.92
N ALA A 13 -5.46 12.17 -3.34
CA ALA A 13 -5.82 11.90 -4.73
C ALA A 13 -6.23 13.20 -5.44
N GLY A 14 -5.33 13.76 -6.25
CA GLY A 14 -5.61 14.93 -7.08
C GLY A 14 -5.89 16.20 -6.27
N ARG A 15 -7.13 16.70 -6.33
CA ARG A 15 -7.60 17.87 -5.56
C ARG A 15 -8.57 17.47 -4.44
N SER A 16 -8.42 16.27 -3.91
CA SER A 16 -9.27 15.82 -2.81
C SER A 16 -9.11 16.77 -1.62
N ASN A 17 -10.24 17.21 -1.06
CA ASN A 17 -10.26 18.07 0.13
C ASN A 17 -9.98 17.30 1.42
N ILE A 18 -9.93 15.97 1.34
CA ILE A 18 -9.65 15.06 2.45
C ILE A 18 -8.58 14.06 2.03
N GLU A 19 -7.90 13.48 3.01
CA GLU A 19 -7.05 12.31 2.80
C GLU A 19 -7.92 11.12 2.42
N VAL A 20 -7.47 10.37 1.42
CA VAL A 20 -8.12 9.14 0.98
C VAL A 20 -7.28 7.96 1.37
N HIS A 21 -7.94 6.85 1.67
CA HIS A 21 -7.29 5.61 2.09
C HIS A 21 -7.64 4.46 1.15
N ASP A 22 -6.66 3.60 0.88
CA ASP A 22 -6.78 2.43 0.02
C ASP A 22 -6.17 1.18 0.70
N ILE A 23 -6.70 0.01 0.36
CA ILE A 23 -6.20 -1.28 0.81
C ILE A 23 -5.60 -2.02 -0.39
N GLN A 24 -4.31 -2.33 -0.30
CA GLN A 24 -3.58 -3.03 -1.36
C GLN A 24 -3.08 -4.38 -0.87
N PHE A 25 -2.98 -5.35 -1.78
CA PHE A 25 -2.48 -6.68 -1.49
C PHE A 25 -1.29 -7.00 -2.38
N ALA A 26 -0.22 -7.52 -1.78
CA ALA A 26 0.94 -7.99 -2.53
C ALA A 26 1.51 -9.28 -1.92
N VAL A 27 2.00 -10.18 -2.77
CA VAL A 27 2.74 -11.36 -2.35
C VAL A 27 4.24 -11.07 -2.48
N CYS A 28 4.97 -11.09 -1.37
CA CYS A 28 6.41 -10.83 -1.35
C CYS A 28 7.11 -11.54 -0.19
N ASP A 29 8.42 -11.77 -0.33
CA ASP A 29 9.25 -12.31 0.74
C ASP A 29 9.48 -11.30 1.87
N ASN A 30 9.55 -10.01 1.53
CA ASN A 30 9.84 -8.90 2.42
C ASN A 30 8.96 -7.69 2.01
N TYR A 31 8.18 -7.15 2.96
CA TYR A 31 7.21 -6.08 2.65
C TYR A 31 7.89 -4.75 2.29
N GLN A 32 9.10 -4.48 2.80
CA GLN A 32 9.85 -3.26 2.50
C GLN A 32 10.21 -3.15 1.01
N GLU A 33 10.48 -4.28 0.35
CA GLU A 33 10.73 -4.30 -1.10
C GLU A 33 9.48 -3.93 -1.91
N ALA A 34 8.30 -4.34 -1.43
CA ALA A 34 7.03 -4.03 -2.07
C ALA A 34 6.59 -2.58 -1.84
N SER A 35 6.91 -1.98 -0.68
CA SER A 35 6.52 -0.60 -0.34
C SER A 35 7.40 0.50 -0.96
N LEU A 36 8.53 0.13 -1.58
CA LEU A 36 9.47 1.05 -2.23
C LEU A 36 9.22 1.21 -3.75
N ARG A 37 8.27 0.46 -4.31
CA ARG A 37 7.87 0.51 -5.71
C ARG A 37 6.55 1.26 -5.88
#